data_AF-A0A959LA32-F1
#
_entry.id   AF-A0A959LA32-F1
#
_cell.length_a   1.000
_cell.length_b   1.000
_cell.length_c   1.000
_cell.angle_alpha   90.00
_cell.angle_beta   90.00
_cell.angle_gamma   90.00
#
_symmetry.space_group_name_H-M   'P 1'
#
loop_
_entity.id
_entity.type
_entity.pdbx_description
1 polymer ?
#
loop_
_entity_poly.entity_id
_entity_poly.type
_entity_poly.pdbx_seq_one_letter_code
_entity_poly.pdbx_strand_id
1 'polypeptide(L)'
;MKRIIFTLAIITTFINLNAQESGICGMSTEDQALMAELYGHPKNIQANREDWVFIPVMFHLVSEGNGDGRINYGPILKNLARINKDYYGFKMRFYIYGFNELKNSQIYLSPSTSLNAIVANKDPNALNIFITENADTQGGGLGTTLGYYSPQGDYIIVRKQELTSATSTLSHEIGHFFTLKHTFYGWEANPWNEAEHTNHVTLINAPGTNIPVEIMQRTNCSIAADGFCDTPPDYNFGITSNGCNYTYQVYDSNDDLIIPQKNNFMSYFNDCSTYVFTDEQTQAMKNSFYGDQRDFLRRE
;
A
#
# COMPACT_ATOMS: atom_id res chain seq x y z
N MET A 1 29.11 66.64 16.65
CA MET A 1 28.12 65.57 16.42
C MET A 1 28.64 64.64 15.32
N LYS A 2 29.25 63.50 15.67
CA LYS A 2 29.64 62.46 14.70
C LYS A 2 28.72 61.26 14.92
N ARG A 3 27.92 60.93 13.90
CA ARG A 3 26.93 59.84 13.93
C ARG A 3 27.65 58.51 13.75
N ILE A 4 27.46 57.58 14.69
CA ILE A 4 27.89 56.19 14.59
C ILE A 4 26.77 55.44 13.87
N ILE A 5 27.08 54.81 12.74
CA ILE A 5 26.15 53.95 11.99
C ILE A 5 26.41 52.52 12.46
N PHE A 6 25.43 51.91 13.13
CA PHE A 6 25.42 50.48 13.43
C PHE A 6 24.82 49.74 12.25
N THR A 7 25.63 48.95 11.55
CA THR A 7 25.17 48.05 10.49
C THR A 7 24.68 46.75 11.16
N LEU A 8 23.38 46.50 11.11
CA LEU A 8 22.76 45.28 11.63
C LEU A 8 22.97 44.16 10.59
N ALA A 9 23.85 43.20 10.88
CA ALA A 9 24.03 42.00 10.08
C ALA A 9 22.89 41.02 10.38
N ILE A 10 21.97 40.84 9.41
CA ILE A 10 20.92 39.82 9.49
C ILE A 10 21.57 38.47 9.15
N ILE A 11 21.73 37.63 10.17
CA ILE A 11 22.12 36.23 10.01
C ILE A 11 20.87 35.48 9.57
N THR A 12 20.74 35.19 8.28
CA THR A 12 19.75 34.24 7.77
C THR A 12 20.22 32.82 8.09
N THR A 13 19.69 32.23 9.14
CA THR A 13 19.81 30.79 9.39
C THR A 13 19.08 30.05 8.26
N PHE A 14 19.85 29.38 7.41
CA PHE A 14 19.33 28.38 6.49
C PHE A 14 18.72 27.24 7.31
N ILE A 15 17.39 27.20 7.39
CA ILE A 15 16.67 26.04 7.87
C ILE A 15 16.77 25.03 6.71
N ASN A 16 17.59 24.00 6.88
CA ASN A 16 17.53 22.85 6.00
C ASN A 16 16.15 22.21 6.21
N LEU A 17 15.21 22.51 5.30
CA LEU A 17 14.00 21.73 5.14
C LEU A 17 14.47 20.37 4.61
N ASN A 18 14.60 19.38 5.49
CA ASN A 18 14.69 18.00 5.04
C ASN A 18 13.40 17.72 4.26
N ALA A 19 13.52 17.35 2.98
CA ALA A 19 12.41 16.74 2.27
C ALA A 19 11.94 15.55 3.13
N GLN A 20 10.64 15.48 3.44
CA GLN A 20 10.09 14.27 4.04
C GLN A 20 10.28 13.16 3.02
N GLU A 21 11.05 12.13 3.37
CA GLU A 21 11.05 10.89 2.58
C GLU A 21 9.61 10.39 2.50
N SER A 22 9.15 10.12 1.27
CA SER A 22 7.81 9.59 1.07
C SER A 22 7.71 8.20 1.73
N GLY A 23 6.63 7.95 2.45
CA GLY A 23 6.31 6.60 2.88
C GLY A 23 5.86 5.76 1.68
N ILE A 24 6.31 4.50 1.61
CA ILE A 24 5.98 3.59 0.51
C ILE A 24 5.48 2.23 1.03
N CYS A 25 4.73 1.51 0.20
CA CYS A 25 4.48 0.08 0.40
C CYS A 25 5.73 -0.72 0.00
N GLY A 26 5.99 -1.80 0.73
CA GLY A 26 7.18 -2.64 0.55
C GLY A 26 7.03 -3.75 -0.49
N MET A 27 5.94 -3.81 -1.25
CA MET A 27 5.75 -4.79 -2.32
C MET A 27 6.40 -4.33 -3.63
N SER A 28 7.23 -5.20 -4.22
CA SER A 28 7.78 -5.03 -5.56
C SER A 28 6.78 -5.41 -6.66
N THR A 29 7.12 -5.11 -7.91
CA THR A 29 6.40 -5.60 -9.09
C THR A 29 6.35 -7.15 -9.10
N GLU A 30 7.46 -7.79 -8.70
CA GLU A 30 7.58 -9.24 -8.63
C GLU A 30 6.71 -9.84 -7.52
N ASP A 31 6.66 -9.22 -6.34
CA ASP A 31 5.79 -9.65 -5.25
C ASP A 31 4.32 -9.58 -5.67
N GLN A 32 3.94 -8.52 -6.37
CA GLN A 32 2.56 -8.37 -6.86
C GLN A 32 2.23 -9.37 -7.98
N ALA A 33 3.20 -9.76 -8.80
CA ALA A 33 3.04 -10.87 -9.76
C ALA A 33 2.82 -12.20 -9.03
N LEU A 34 3.66 -12.49 -8.03
CA LEU A 34 3.57 -13.70 -7.22
C LEU A 34 2.25 -13.79 -6.45
N MET A 35 1.77 -12.66 -5.89
CA MET A 35 0.45 -12.57 -5.28
C MET A 35 -0.64 -12.98 -6.26
N ALA A 36 -0.64 -12.43 -7.47
CA ALA A 36 -1.64 -12.75 -8.47
C ALA A 36 -1.57 -14.21 -8.94
N GLU A 37 -0.37 -14.79 -8.97
CA GLU A 37 -0.18 -16.22 -9.29
C GLU A 37 -0.73 -17.14 -8.18
N LEU A 38 -0.38 -16.87 -6.92
CA LEU A 38 -0.75 -17.73 -5.80
C LEU A 38 -2.22 -17.59 -5.40
N TYR A 39 -2.72 -16.36 -5.39
CA TYR A 39 -4.02 -16.00 -4.81
C TYR A 39 -5.00 -15.44 -5.84
N GLY A 40 -4.61 -15.31 -7.10
CA GLY A 40 -5.56 -14.95 -8.16
C GLY A 40 -6.63 -16.03 -8.32
N HIS A 41 -7.85 -15.61 -8.65
CA HIS A 41 -8.97 -16.53 -8.85
C HIS A 41 -9.64 -16.32 -10.22
N PRO A 42 -10.24 -17.37 -10.79
CA PRO A 42 -10.98 -17.24 -12.04
C PRO A 42 -12.20 -16.33 -11.85
N LYS A 43 -12.51 -15.52 -12.89
CA LYS A 43 -13.67 -14.61 -12.93
C LYS A 43 -15.05 -15.28 -12.74
N ASN A 44 -15.09 -16.60 -12.62
CA ASN A 44 -16.31 -17.40 -12.45
C ASN A 44 -16.83 -17.39 -11.00
N ILE A 45 -15.98 -17.06 -10.02
CA ILE A 45 -16.47 -16.70 -8.69
C ILE A 45 -17.03 -15.28 -8.81
N GLN A 46 -18.34 -15.14 -8.70
CA GLN A 46 -19.01 -13.85 -8.60
C GLN A 46 -19.62 -13.74 -7.21
N ALA A 47 -18.82 -13.25 -6.28
CA ALA A 47 -19.30 -12.91 -4.96
C ALA A 47 -20.44 -11.89 -5.06
N ASN A 48 -21.51 -12.09 -4.30
CA ASN A 48 -22.58 -11.11 -4.23
C ASN A 48 -22.06 -9.83 -3.58
N ARG A 49 -22.12 -8.71 -4.32
CA ARG A 49 -21.68 -7.41 -3.81
C ARG A 49 -22.50 -6.93 -2.61
N GLU A 50 -23.72 -7.43 -2.45
CA GLU A 50 -24.63 -6.96 -1.41
C GLU A 50 -24.42 -7.61 -0.04
N ASP A 51 -23.66 -8.70 0.03
CA ASP A 51 -23.48 -9.43 1.28
C ASP A 51 -22.31 -8.84 2.10
N TRP A 52 -22.50 -8.84 3.42
CA TRP A 52 -21.46 -8.52 4.38
C TRP A 52 -20.50 -9.69 4.52
N VAL A 53 -19.20 -9.42 4.38
CA VAL A 53 -18.14 -10.37 4.71
C VAL A 53 -17.47 -9.97 6.02
N PHE A 54 -17.24 -10.95 6.89
CA PHE A 54 -16.61 -10.76 8.18
C PHE A 54 -15.26 -11.44 8.18
N ILE A 55 -14.21 -10.68 8.44
CA ILE A 55 -12.82 -11.14 8.32
C ILE A 55 -12.19 -11.21 9.72
N PRO A 56 -11.83 -12.41 10.22
CA PRO A 56 -11.09 -12.56 11.45
C PRO A 56 -9.67 -12.01 11.30
N VAL A 57 -9.22 -11.19 12.25
CA VAL A 57 -7.87 -10.61 12.27
C VAL A 57 -7.12 -11.06 13.52
N MET A 58 -5.97 -11.69 13.31
CA MET A 58 -4.99 -11.95 14.36
C MET A 58 -3.93 -10.85 14.33
N PHE A 59 -3.85 -10.06 15.40
CA PHE A 59 -2.81 -9.05 15.57
C PHE A 59 -1.64 -9.62 16.37
N HIS A 60 -0.46 -9.69 15.76
CA HIS A 60 0.77 -10.07 16.43
C HIS A 60 1.52 -8.82 16.90
N LEU A 61 1.52 -8.59 18.21
CA LEU A 61 2.19 -7.46 18.86
C LEU A 61 3.64 -7.86 19.12
N VAL A 62 4.49 -7.64 18.12
CA VAL A 62 5.89 -8.04 18.18
C VAL A 62 6.68 -7.04 19.02
N SER A 63 7.62 -7.54 19.81
CA SER A 63 8.54 -6.75 20.62
C SER A 63 9.96 -7.29 20.51
N GLU A 64 10.91 -6.55 21.08
CA GLU A 64 12.22 -7.09 21.43
C GLU A 64 12.09 -8.38 22.26
N GLY A 65 13.15 -9.20 22.27
CA GLY A 65 13.19 -10.48 23.00
C GLY A 65 13.01 -10.32 24.52
N ASN A 66 13.35 -9.15 25.07
CA ASN A 66 13.11 -8.81 26.47
C ASN A 66 11.67 -8.32 26.73
N GLY A 67 10.91 -8.00 25.70
CA GLY A 67 9.54 -7.48 25.77
C GLY A 67 9.41 -5.99 25.47
N ASP A 68 10.51 -5.27 25.30
CA ASP A 68 10.51 -3.81 25.10
C ASP A 68 10.02 -3.42 23.71
N GLY A 69 9.52 -2.19 23.60
CA GLY A 69 9.11 -1.60 22.33
C GLY A 69 7.73 -2.01 21.82
N ARG A 70 7.07 -3.00 22.46
CA ARG A 70 5.72 -3.46 22.11
C ARG A 70 4.73 -2.31 22.01
N ILE A 71 3.90 -2.32 20.99
CA ILE A 71 2.80 -1.36 20.86
C ILE A 71 1.71 -1.62 21.92
N ASN A 72 1.05 -0.55 22.35
CA ASN A 72 -0.16 -0.66 23.17
C ASN A 72 -1.39 -1.06 22.33
N TYR A 73 -2.39 -1.64 22.98
CA TYR A 73 -3.67 -2.02 22.35
C TYR A 73 -4.47 -0.84 21.78
N GLY A 74 -4.42 0.34 22.42
CA GLY A 74 -5.22 1.51 22.05
C GLY A 74 -5.07 1.94 20.58
N PRO A 75 -3.85 2.16 20.07
CA PRO A 75 -3.58 2.39 18.65
C PRO A 75 -4.18 1.33 17.72
N ILE A 76 -4.06 0.04 18.07
CA ILE A 76 -4.59 -1.08 17.25
C ILE A 76 -6.10 -1.00 17.14
N LEU A 77 -6.82 -0.77 18.25
CA LEU A 77 -8.27 -0.65 18.25
C LEU A 77 -8.76 0.55 17.42
N LYS A 78 -8.04 1.68 17.47
CA LYS A 78 -8.34 2.84 16.62
C LYS A 78 -8.11 2.55 15.15
N ASN A 79 -7.03 1.84 14.81
CA ASN A 79 -6.73 1.49 13.43
C ASN A 79 -7.72 0.44 12.88
N LEU A 80 -8.16 -0.52 13.68
CA LEU A 80 -9.25 -1.42 13.30
C LEU A 80 -10.57 -0.67 13.01
N ALA A 81 -10.88 0.37 13.79
CA ALA A 81 -12.02 1.23 13.50
C ALA A 81 -11.84 2.01 12.19
N ARG A 82 -10.60 2.45 11.89
CA ARG A 82 -10.25 3.09 10.62
C ARG A 82 -10.42 2.15 9.43
N ILE A 83 -9.86 0.95 9.47
CA ILE A 83 -10.03 -0.07 8.41
C ILE A 83 -11.52 -0.36 8.20
N ASN A 84 -12.28 -0.58 9.27
CA ASN A 84 -13.73 -0.81 9.14
C ASN A 84 -14.49 0.37 8.52
N LYS A 85 -14.01 1.61 8.69
CA LYS A 85 -14.58 2.78 8.02
C LYS A 85 -14.20 2.78 6.53
N ASP A 86 -12.94 2.54 6.22
CA ASP A 86 -12.41 2.52 4.86
C ASP A 86 -13.09 1.43 4.01
N TYR A 87 -13.40 0.29 4.63
CA TYR A 87 -14.05 -0.84 3.98
C TYR A 87 -15.58 -0.90 4.10
N TYR A 88 -16.20 0.06 4.80
CA TYR A 88 -17.63 0.06 5.09
C TYR A 88 -18.50 0.04 3.82
N GLY A 89 -18.17 0.90 2.86
CA GLY A 89 -18.90 1.02 1.59
C GLY A 89 -18.86 -0.27 0.76
N PHE A 90 -17.89 -1.14 1.04
CA PHE A 90 -17.65 -2.40 0.34
C PHE A 90 -18.26 -3.59 1.09
N LYS A 91 -18.95 -3.34 2.21
CA LYS A 91 -19.55 -4.37 3.08
C LYS A 91 -18.53 -5.42 3.54
N MET A 92 -17.29 -5.00 3.80
CA MET A 92 -16.28 -5.84 4.44
C MET A 92 -16.04 -5.34 5.85
N ARG A 93 -16.11 -6.24 6.83
CA ARG A 93 -15.95 -5.91 8.24
C ARG A 93 -14.90 -6.78 8.88
N PHE A 94 -13.93 -6.14 9.53
CA PHE A 94 -12.82 -6.78 10.22
C PHE A 94 -13.14 -6.84 11.71
N TYR A 95 -12.87 -7.98 12.34
CA TYR A 95 -13.02 -8.16 13.78
C TYR A 95 -11.78 -8.81 14.37
N ILE A 96 -11.56 -8.55 15.66
CA ILE A 96 -10.42 -9.13 16.38
C ILE A 96 -10.75 -10.60 16.63
N TYR A 97 -10.00 -11.47 15.98
CA TYR A 97 -9.97 -12.89 16.29
C TYR A 97 -9.09 -13.15 17.51
N GLY A 98 -7.95 -12.45 17.60
CA GLY A 98 -7.08 -12.54 18.77
C GLY A 98 -5.92 -11.56 18.75
N PHE A 99 -5.17 -11.59 19.86
CA PHE A 99 -3.90 -10.91 20.01
C PHE A 99 -2.82 -11.94 20.37
N ASN A 100 -1.67 -11.85 19.73
CA ASN A 100 -0.49 -12.63 20.06
C ASN A 100 0.66 -11.68 20.45
N GLU A 101 1.03 -11.66 21.73
CA GLU A 101 2.19 -10.89 22.20
C GLU A 101 3.49 -11.68 21.97
N LEU A 102 4.20 -11.36 20.89
CA LEU A 102 5.35 -12.11 20.43
C LEU A 102 6.67 -11.41 20.80
N LYS A 103 7.49 -12.05 21.65
CA LYS A 103 8.84 -11.58 21.95
C LYS A 103 9.84 -12.16 20.96
N ASN A 104 10.24 -11.38 19.95
CA ASN A 104 11.19 -11.83 18.95
C ASN A 104 11.88 -10.62 18.28
N SER A 105 13.09 -10.28 18.75
CA SER A 105 13.85 -9.14 18.20
C SER A 105 14.11 -9.25 16.70
N GLN A 106 14.24 -10.46 16.14
CA GLN A 106 14.48 -10.62 14.70
C GLN A 106 13.24 -10.24 13.88
N ILE A 107 12.05 -10.73 14.26
CA ILE A 107 10.81 -10.30 13.61
C ILE A 107 10.55 -8.81 13.85
N TYR A 108 10.86 -8.32 15.05
CA TYR A 108 10.61 -6.93 15.45
C TYR A 108 11.44 -5.90 14.66
N LEU A 109 12.72 -6.19 14.41
CA LEU A 109 13.68 -5.26 13.81
C LEU A 109 13.98 -5.57 12.34
N SER A 110 13.89 -6.84 11.94
CA SER A 110 14.30 -7.34 10.62
C SER A 110 13.28 -8.36 10.06
N PRO A 111 11.99 -7.97 9.90
CA PRO A 111 10.97 -8.92 9.47
C PRO A 111 11.22 -9.49 8.07
N SER A 112 11.84 -8.74 7.16
CA SER A 112 12.11 -9.18 5.78
C SER A 112 13.04 -10.38 5.69
N THR A 113 13.86 -10.66 6.71
CA THR A 113 14.72 -11.86 6.78
C THR A 113 14.16 -12.94 7.71
N SER A 114 12.96 -12.74 8.26
CA SER A 114 12.38 -13.57 9.32
C SER A 114 11.21 -14.44 8.87
N LEU A 115 11.06 -14.68 7.56
CA LEU A 115 9.92 -15.38 6.95
C LEU A 115 9.48 -16.65 7.72
N ASN A 116 10.41 -17.60 7.93
CA ASN A 116 10.09 -18.87 8.58
C ASN A 116 9.58 -18.69 10.02
N ALA A 117 10.15 -17.74 10.76
CA ALA A 117 9.75 -17.45 12.13
C ALA A 117 8.37 -16.77 12.16
N ILE A 118 8.07 -15.91 11.19
CA ILE A 118 6.75 -15.26 11.07
C ILE A 118 5.69 -16.31 10.73
N VAL A 119 5.92 -17.13 9.71
CA VAL A 119 4.98 -18.18 9.28
C VAL A 119 4.68 -19.16 10.41
N ALA A 120 5.68 -19.54 11.20
CA ALA A 120 5.50 -20.44 12.35
C ALA A 120 4.63 -19.85 13.47
N ASN A 121 4.44 -18.54 13.52
CA ASN A 121 3.63 -17.85 14.53
C ASN A 121 2.25 -17.41 14.03
N LYS A 122 1.91 -17.67 12.75
CA LYS A 122 0.61 -17.34 12.19
C LYS A 122 -0.51 -18.16 12.84
N ASP A 123 -1.67 -17.53 12.97
CA ASP A 123 -2.93 -18.22 13.16
C ASP A 123 -3.47 -18.72 11.81
N PRO A 124 -3.86 -20.01 11.69
CA PRO A 124 -4.32 -20.58 10.44
C PRO A 124 -5.74 -20.14 10.03
N ASN A 125 -6.51 -19.49 10.91
CA ASN A 125 -7.92 -19.17 10.70
C ASN A 125 -8.18 -17.65 10.61
N ALA A 126 -7.14 -16.83 10.49
CA ALA A 126 -7.27 -15.38 10.50
C ALA A 126 -6.32 -14.68 9.52
N LEU A 127 -6.68 -13.46 9.12
CA LEU A 127 -5.76 -12.51 8.53
C LEU A 127 -4.70 -12.15 9.58
N ASN A 128 -3.45 -12.49 9.30
CA ASN A 128 -2.34 -12.29 10.23
C ASN A 128 -1.64 -10.95 9.97
N ILE A 129 -1.66 -10.06 10.95
CA ILE A 129 -1.05 -8.74 10.89
C ILE A 129 0.01 -8.63 11.98
N PHE A 130 1.26 -8.59 11.57
CA PHE A 130 2.42 -8.45 12.45
C PHE A 130 2.82 -6.99 12.58
N ILE A 131 2.88 -6.52 13.82
CA ILE A 131 3.18 -5.14 14.16
C ILE A 131 4.60 -5.07 14.68
N THR A 132 5.48 -4.39 13.95
CA THR A 132 6.94 -4.39 14.16
C THR A 132 7.47 -2.96 14.30
N GLU A 133 8.76 -2.80 14.64
CA GLU A 133 9.42 -1.49 14.61
C GLU A 133 9.69 -1.05 13.17
N ASN A 134 10.24 -1.97 12.39
CA ASN A 134 10.66 -1.75 11.03
C ASN A 134 9.82 -2.60 10.07
N ALA A 135 9.67 -2.12 8.85
CA ALA A 135 9.11 -2.88 7.73
C ALA A 135 10.08 -2.92 6.56
N ASP A 136 11.37 -2.68 6.81
CA ASP A 136 12.38 -2.57 5.77
C ASP A 136 12.44 -3.86 4.95
N THR A 137 12.25 -3.73 3.65
CA THR A 137 12.42 -4.78 2.66
C THR A 137 13.81 -4.64 2.04
N GLN A 138 14.41 -5.74 1.59
CA GLN A 138 15.76 -5.70 1.02
C GLN A 138 15.85 -4.97 -0.33
N GLY A 139 14.72 -4.54 -0.89
CA GLY A 139 14.66 -3.65 -2.03
C GLY A 139 14.67 -2.20 -1.55
N GLY A 140 15.79 -1.51 -1.73
CA GLY A 140 15.90 -0.07 -1.47
C GLY A 140 14.86 0.69 -2.28
N GLY A 141 13.73 0.98 -1.67
CA GLY A 141 12.68 1.79 -2.26
C GLY A 141 13.05 3.26 -2.25
N LEU A 142 12.28 4.05 -3.00
CA LEU A 142 12.42 5.50 -3.13
C LEU A 142 11.99 6.28 -1.86
N GLY A 143 11.96 5.60 -0.71
CA GLY A 143 11.41 6.12 0.54
C GLY A 143 11.43 5.09 1.67
N THR A 144 10.78 5.44 2.77
CA THR A 144 10.69 4.56 3.95
C THR A 144 9.51 3.58 3.81
N THR A 145 9.77 2.28 3.89
CA THR A 145 8.71 1.26 3.87
C THR A 145 7.83 1.35 5.12
N LEU A 146 6.53 1.53 4.93
CA LEU A 146 5.55 1.68 6.01
C LEU A 146 4.92 0.34 6.42
N GLY A 147 4.75 -0.53 5.44
CA GLY A 147 4.20 -1.88 5.59
C GLY A 147 4.34 -2.64 4.29
N TYR A 148 4.01 -3.93 4.33
CA TYR A 148 3.90 -4.77 3.14
C TYR A 148 3.04 -6.00 3.42
N TYR A 149 2.32 -6.47 2.39
CA TYR A 149 1.84 -7.84 2.32
C TYR A 149 2.95 -8.77 1.79
N SER A 150 3.15 -9.93 2.42
CA SER A 150 4.07 -10.98 1.97
C SER A 150 3.29 -12.10 1.28
N PRO A 151 3.35 -12.23 -0.05
CA PRO A 151 2.64 -13.29 -0.78
C PRO A 151 3.16 -14.69 -0.41
N GLN A 152 4.47 -14.83 -0.21
CA GLN A 152 5.10 -16.11 0.11
C GLN A 152 4.68 -16.66 1.49
N GLY A 153 4.46 -15.78 2.47
CA GLY A 153 4.06 -16.16 3.83
C GLY A 153 2.57 -15.95 4.14
N ASP A 154 1.85 -15.23 3.28
CA ASP A 154 0.45 -14.84 3.42
C ASP A 154 0.16 -14.08 4.73
N TYR A 155 0.93 -13.03 5.01
CA TYR A 155 0.76 -12.17 6.18
C TYR A 155 1.07 -10.72 5.84
N ILE A 156 0.64 -9.80 6.69
CA ILE A 156 0.97 -8.38 6.59
C ILE A 156 1.98 -8.01 7.67
N ILE A 157 2.99 -7.21 7.31
CA ILE A 157 3.87 -6.50 8.24
C ILE A 157 3.52 -5.02 8.17
N VAL A 158 3.37 -4.39 9.34
CA VAL A 158 3.13 -2.94 9.43
C VAL A 158 3.93 -2.35 10.58
N ARG A 159 4.56 -1.19 10.35
CA ARG A 159 5.28 -0.48 11.38
C ARG A 159 4.30 0.04 12.43
N LYS A 160 4.68 -0.06 13.71
CA LYS A 160 3.85 0.42 14.81
C LYS A 160 3.52 1.91 14.73
N GLN A 161 4.39 2.71 14.09
CA GLN A 161 4.20 4.14 13.81
C GLN A 161 3.03 4.40 12.87
N GLU A 162 2.65 3.41 12.06
CA GLU A 162 1.59 3.51 11.07
C GLU A 162 0.21 3.13 11.64
N LEU A 163 0.15 2.67 12.89
CA LEU A 163 -1.12 2.38 13.56
C LEU A 163 -1.74 3.64 14.17
N THR A 164 -1.91 4.65 13.34
CA THR A 164 -2.64 5.87 13.67
C THR A 164 -3.99 5.89 12.96
N SER A 165 -4.83 6.87 13.29
CA SER A 165 -6.08 7.11 12.55
C SER A 165 -5.87 7.93 11.27
N ALA A 166 -4.67 8.50 11.06
CA ALA A 166 -4.37 9.37 9.93
C ALA A 166 -3.89 8.57 8.70
N THR A 167 -3.17 7.49 8.93
CA THR A 167 -2.56 6.64 7.90
C THR A 167 -3.58 5.69 7.26
N SER A 168 -3.42 5.41 5.97
CA SER A 168 -4.15 4.40 5.21
C SER A 168 -3.33 3.12 4.95
N THR A 169 -2.12 3.03 5.49
CA THR A 169 -1.15 1.95 5.26
C THR A 169 -1.78 0.58 5.41
N LEU A 170 -2.48 0.31 6.51
CA LEU A 170 -3.04 -1.02 6.71
C LEU A 170 -4.21 -1.31 5.76
N SER A 171 -4.99 -0.30 5.38
CA SER A 171 -6.02 -0.46 4.35
C SER A 171 -5.41 -0.79 2.99
N HIS A 172 -4.26 -0.18 2.65
CA HIS A 172 -3.50 -0.51 1.44
C HIS A 172 -3.00 -1.96 1.45
N GLU A 173 -2.32 -2.39 2.52
CA GLU A 173 -1.78 -3.75 2.62
C GLU A 173 -2.87 -4.84 2.65
N ILE A 174 -4.04 -4.54 3.22
CA ILE A 174 -5.20 -5.45 3.17
C ILE A 174 -5.74 -5.57 1.74
N GLY A 175 -5.67 -4.50 0.93
CA GLY A 175 -5.96 -4.57 -0.50
C GLY A 175 -5.10 -5.61 -1.21
N HIS A 176 -3.79 -5.59 -0.96
CA HIS A 176 -2.87 -6.62 -1.47
C HIS A 176 -3.18 -8.03 -0.93
N PHE A 177 -3.49 -8.18 0.35
CA PHE A 177 -3.93 -9.48 0.88
C PHE A 177 -5.15 -10.03 0.10
N PHE A 178 -6.03 -9.16 -0.41
CA PHE A 178 -7.14 -9.51 -1.27
C PHE A 178 -6.87 -9.28 -2.77
N THR A 179 -5.62 -9.48 -3.21
CA THR A 179 -5.16 -9.57 -4.60
C THR A 179 -5.15 -8.28 -5.41
N LEU A 180 -5.37 -7.12 -4.78
CA LEU A 180 -5.26 -5.86 -5.49
C LEU A 180 -3.80 -5.51 -5.74
N LYS A 181 -3.48 -5.13 -6.97
CA LYS A 181 -2.19 -4.53 -7.33
C LYS A 181 -2.23 -3.03 -7.10
N HIS A 182 -1.05 -2.40 -7.09
CA HIS A 182 -0.94 -0.96 -7.23
C HIS A 182 -1.58 -0.51 -8.53
N THR A 183 -2.25 0.65 -8.52
CA THR A 183 -2.81 1.28 -9.73
C THR A 183 -1.74 1.53 -10.79
N PHE A 184 -0.49 1.65 -10.36
CA PHE A 184 0.69 1.87 -11.17
C PHE A 184 1.54 0.62 -11.42
N TYR A 185 0.94 -0.58 -11.34
CA TYR A 185 1.67 -1.84 -11.50
C TYR A 185 2.59 -1.85 -12.74
N GLY A 186 3.88 -2.07 -12.50
CA GLY A 186 4.97 -1.98 -13.48
C GLY A 186 5.85 -0.72 -13.38
N TRP A 187 5.41 0.31 -12.66
CA TRP A 187 6.13 1.58 -12.46
C TRP A 187 6.73 1.73 -11.04
N GLU A 188 6.86 0.63 -10.30
CA GLU A 188 7.36 0.62 -8.92
C GLU A 188 8.82 1.09 -8.84
N ALA A 189 9.69 0.54 -9.70
CA ALA A 189 11.12 0.80 -9.69
C ALA A 189 11.51 2.10 -10.42
N ASN A 190 10.78 2.43 -11.48
CA ASN A 190 11.06 3.56 -12.36
C ASN A 190 9.77 4.39 -12.53
N PRO A 191 9.38 5.19 -11.53
CA PRO A 191 8.18 6.02 -11.62
C PRO A 191 8.34 7.06 -12.73
N TRP A 192 7.21 7.54 -13.26
CA TRP A 192 7.23 8.62 -14.23
C TRP A 192 7.94 9.85 -13.67
N ASN A 193 8.81 10.41 -14.50
CA ASN A 193 9.43 11.70 -14.32
C ASN A 193 9.65 12.32 -15.70
N GLU A 194 9.52 13.63 -15.79
CA GLU A 194 9.55 14.35 -17.06
C GLU A 194 10.91 14.25 -17.77
N ALA A 195 12.01 14.12 -17.02
CA ALA A 195 13.36 14.06 -17.59
C ALA A 195 13.61 12.78 -18.40
N GLU A 196 13.09 11.65 -17.93
CA GLU A 196 13.30 10.34 -18.57
C GLU A 196 12.15 9.93 -19.50
N HIS A 197 10.92 10.33 -19.16
CA HIS A 197 9.71 9.84 -19.81
C HIS A 197 9.00 10.90 -20.66
N THR A 198 9.44 12.16 -20.56
CA THR A 198 8.78 13.33 -21.16
C THR A 198 7.33 13.50 -20.69
N ASN A 199 6.65 14.55 -21.18
CA ASN A 199 5.24 14.75 -20.93
C ASN A 199 4.33 13.97 -21.91
N HIS A 200 4.89 13.22 -22.86
CA HIS A 200 4.14 12.34 -23.77
C HIS A 200 4.71 10.91 -23.68
N VAL A 201 4.00 10.03 -22.99
CA VAL A 201 4.46 8.67 -22.70
C VAL A 201 4.12 7.75 -23.86
N THR A 202 5.11 7.45 -24.71
CA THR A 202 4.97 6.52 -25.84
C THR A 202 5.38 5.08 -25.52
N LEU A 203 5.68 4.78 -24.26
CA LEU A 203 6.12 3.44 -23.85
C LEU A 203 4.97 2.43 -24.00
N ILE A 204 5.27 1.27 -24.58
CA ILE A 204 4.32 0.15 -24.68
C ILE A 204 4.30 -0.66 -23.39
N ASN A 205 5.47 -0.81 -22.75
CA ASN A 205 5.62 -1.50 -21.47
C ASN A 205 6.24 -0.56 -20.43
N ALA A 206 5.86 -0.71 -19.17
CA ALA A 206 6.39 0.07 -18.07
C ALA A 206 7.92 -0.16 -17.94
N PRO A 207 8.70 0.86 -17.55
CA PRO A 207 10.16 0.83 -17.71
C PRO A 207 10.82 -0.30 -16.92
N GLY A 208 11.61 -1.12 -17.62
CA GLY A 208 12.30 -2.27 -17.03
C GLY A 208 11.43 -3.51 -16.82
N THR A 209 10.19 -3.51 -17.32
CA THR A 209 9.25 -4.63 -17.17
C THR A 209 8.66 -5.07 -18.53
N ASN A 210 7.91 -6.17 -18.53
CA ASN A 210 7.08 -6.60 -19.67
C ASN A 210 5.58 -6.31 -19.43
N ILE A 211 5.26 -5.39 -18.51
CA ILE A 211 3.88 -5.06 -18.15
C ILE A 211 3.40 -3.95 -19.08
N PRO A 212 2.29 -4.13 -19.82
CA PRO A 212 1.78 -3.10 -20.71
C PRO A 212 1.41 -1.82 -19.95
N VAL A 213 1.75 -0.67 -20.54
CA VAL A 213 1.33 0.65 -20.04
C VAL A 213 -0.14 0.83 -20.35
N GLU A 214 -0.94 1.14 -19.33
CA GLU A 214 -2.36 1.42 -19.52
C GLU A 214 -2.56 2.80 -20.14
N ILE A 215 -3.44 2.90 -21.14
CA ILE A 215 -3.74 4.17 -21.82
C ILE A 215 -5.06 4.78 -21.34
N MET A 216 -5.22 6.09 -21.52
CA MET A 216 -6.36 6.85 -21.00
C MET A 216 -7.69 6.44 -21.66
N GLN A 217 -7.66 5.98 -22.91
CA GLN A 217 -8.85 5.41 -23.57
C GLN A 217 -9.30 4.07 -23.00
N ARG A 218 -8.52 3.46 -22.09
CA ARG A 218 -8.83 2.22 -21.38
C ARG A 218 -8.99 0.99 -22.29
N THR A 219 -8.60 1.01 -23.56
CA THR A 219 -8.82 -0.14 -24.44
C THR A 219 -7.98 -1.37 -24.09
N ASN A 220 -6.93 -1.20 -23.26
CA ASN A 220 -6.06 -2.27 -22.76
C ASN A 220 -6.16 -2.48 -21.24
N CYS A 221 -7.13 -1.86 -20.56
CA CYS A 221 -7.23 -1.88 -19.09
C CYS A 221 -7.26 -3.28 -18.48
N SER A 222 -7.86 -4.27 -19.17
CA SER A 222 -7.94 -5.64 -18.65
C SER A 222 -6.63 -6.42 -18.67
N ILE A 223 -5.58 -5.90 -19.31
CA ILE A 223 -4.28 -6.57 -19.48
C ILE A 223 -3.07 -5.68 -19.13
N ALA A 224 -3.29 -4.39 -18.92
CA ALA A 224 -2.28 -3.41 -18.56
C ALA A 224 -2.39 -3.06 -17.07
N ALA A 225 -1.27 -2.62 -16.48
CA ALA A 225 -1.20 -2.18 -15.08
C ALA A 225 -1.96 -3.12 -14.10
N ASP A 226 -2.88 -2.56 -13.30
CA ASP A 226 -3.59 -3.28 -12.25
C ASP A 226 -4.68 -4.25 -12.77
N GLY A 227 -5.03 -4.17 -14.06
CA GLY A 227 -5.99 -5.05 -14.70
C GLY A 227 -7.46 -4.66 -14.50
N PHE A 228 -7.73 -3.47 -13.92
CA PHE A 228 -9.07 -2.94 -13.70
C PHE A 228 -9.38 -1.82 -14.70
N CYS A 229 -10.63 -1.72 -15.14
CA CYS A 229 -11.07 -0.75 -16.14
C CYS A 229 -11.69 0.51 -15.55
N ASP A 230 -11.97 0.50 -14.25
CA ASP A 230 -12.49 1.65 -13.49
C ASP A 230 -11.40 2.39 -12.67
N THR A 231 -10.14 2.02 -12.80
CA THR A 231 -8.94 2.63 -12.18
C THR A 231 -8.08 3.36 -13.23
N PRO A 232 -8.25 4.66 -13.50
CA PRO A 232 -7.53 5.37 -14.57
C PRO A 232 -5.99 5.19 -14.51
N PRO A 233 -5.26 5.33 -15.64
CA PRO A 233 -3.83 5.04 -15.67
C PRO A 233 -3.05 5.86 -14.66
N ASP A 234 -2.12 5.21 -13.97
CA ASP A 234 -1.22 5.79 -13.00
C ASP A 234 0.20 5.31 -13.29
N TYR A 235 1.15 6.21 -13.52
CA TYR A 235 2.55 5.85 -13.78
C TYR A 235 3.41 6.10 -12.55
N ASN A 236 2.81 5.83 -11.39
CA ASN A 236 3.34 6.10 -10.06
C ASN A 236 3.54 7.61 -9.84
N PHE A 237 2.55 8.40 -10.24
CA PHE A 237 2.60 9.87 -10.08
C PHE A 237 2.54 10.30 -8.61
N GLY A 238 1.98 9.45 -7.75
CA GLY A 238 1.85 9.72 -6.32
C GLY A 238 3.18 9.90 -5.61
N ILE A 239 4.22 9.16 -6.02
CA ILE A 239 5.54 9.23 -5.37
C ILE A 239 6.32 10.51 -5.70
N THR A 240 6.03 11.12 -6.85
CA THR A 240 6.64 12.37 -7.29
C THR A 240 5.78 13.60 -6.96
N SER A 241 4.53 13.36 -6.52
CA SER A 241 3.59 14.40 -6.14
C SER A 241 3.61 14.65 -4.64
N ASN A 242 3.41 15.90 -4.23
CA ASN A 242 3.22 16.25 -2.82
C ASN A 242 1.73 16.31 -2.50
N GLY A 243 1.26 15.37 -1.69
CA GLY A 243 -0.14 15.30 -1.29
C GLY A 243 -1.06 14.85 -2.42
N CYS A 244 -2.34 15.13 -2.26
CA CYS A 244 -3.39 14.74 -3.21
C CYS A 244 -3.48 15.69 -4.42
N ASN A 245 -2.35 16.25 -4.86
CA ASN A 245 -2.28 17.21 -5.94
C ASN A 245 -1.50 16.63 -7.13
N TYR A 246 -2.11 16.67 -8.30
CA TYR A 246 -1.50 16.27 -9.56
C TYR A 246 -1.69 17.41 -10.54
N THR A 247 -0.60 18.08 -10.89
CA THR A 247 -0.59 19.27 -11.75
C THR A 247 0.14 19.04 -13.08
N TYR A 248 0.68 17.85 -13.29
CA TYR A 248 1.41 17.51 -14.51
C TYR A 248 0.43 17.36 -15.68
N GLN A 249 0.88 17.75 -16.87
CA GLN A 249 0.16 17.52 -18.13
C GLN A 249 0.85 16.39 -18.89
N VAL A 250 0.58 15.16 -18.46
CA VAL A 250 1.13 13.95 -19.09
C VAL A 250 0.10 13.36 -20.03
N TYR A 251 0.52 13.06 -21.25
CA TYR A 251 -0.29 12.46 -22.30
C TYR A 251 0.15 11.02 -22.54
N ASP A 252 -0.79 10.16 -22.89
CA ASP A 252 -0.48 8.81 -23.36
C ASP A 252 -0.07 8.81 -24.85
N SER A 253 0.16 7.62 -25.39
CA SER A 253 0.57 7.41 -26.79
C SER A 253 -0.48 7.79 -27.85
N ASN A 254 -1.71 8.13 -27.44
CA ASN A 254 -2.78 8.59 -28.31
C ASN A 254 -3.05 10.10 -28.17
N ASP A 255 -2.15 10.85 -27.52
CA ASP A 255 -2.32 12.27 -27.19
C ASP A 255 -3.47 12.54 -26.20
N ASP A 256 -3.93 11.54 -25.44
CA ASP A 256 -4.96 11.73 -24.42
C ASP A 256 -4.33 12.12 -23.08
N LEU A 257 -4.88 13.19 -22.47
CA LEU A 257 -4.43 13.68 -21.16
C LEU A 257 -4.75 12.65 -20.07
N ILE A 258 -3.73 12.21 -19.34
CA ILE A 258 -3.87 11.26 -18.25
C ILE A 258 -4.42 11.96 -17.00
N ILE A 259 -5.46 11.37 -16.43
CA ILE A 259 -6.12 11.85 -15.21
C ILE A 259 -6.11 10.70 -14.18
N PRO A 260 -5.10 10.60 -13.30
CA PRO A 260 -4.99 9.51 -12.35
C PRO A 260 -6.02 9.63 -11.21
N GLN A 261 -6.42 8.51 -10.63
CA GLN A 261 -7.30 8.46 -9.46
C GLN A 261 -6.47 8.60 -8.18
N LYS A 262 -6.16 9.84 -7.83
CA LYS A 262 -5.32 10.17 -6.67
C LYS A 262 -5.82 9.62 -5.35
N ASN A 263 -7.13 9.51 -5.18
CA ASN A 263 -7.73 9.03 -3.95
C ASN A 263 -7.92 7.50 -3.92
N ASN A 264 -7.27 6.74 -4.79
CA ASN A 264 -7.32 5.28 -4.71
C ASN A 264 -6.43 4.78 -3.57
N PHE A 265 -6.94 3.86 -2.74
CA PHE A 265 -6.14 3.25 -1.67
C PHE A 265 -4.90 2.51 -2.18
N MET A 266 -4.90 2.03 -3.44
CA MET A 266 -3.79 1.31 -4.06
C MET A 266 -2.82 2.22 -4.84
N SER A 267 -2.99 3.55 -4.75
CA SER A 267 -2.05 4.54 -5.30
C SER A 267 -1.10 5.06 -4.20
N TYR A 268 -0.04 5.78 -4.59
CA TYR A 268 0.91 6.41 -3.66
C TYR A 268 0.66 7.89 -3.37
N PHE A 269 -0.46 8.44 -3.85
CA PHE A 269 -0.85 9.78 -3.45
C PHE A 269 -1.20 9.80 -1.95
N ASN A 270 -0.63 10.75 -1.23
CA ASN A 270 -0.88 10.97 0.20
C ASN A 270 -1.82 12.17 0.44
N ASP A 271 -2.28 12.35 1.68
CA ASP A 271 -3.06 13.51 2.12
C ASP A 271 -4.34 13.83 1.31
N CYS A 272 -4.96 12.82 0.70
CA CYS A 272 -6.31 12.99 0.14
C CYS A 272 -7.36 13.10 1.26
N SER A 273 -8.36 13.95 1.04
CA SER A 273 -9.46 14.16 2.00
C SER A 273 -10.29 12.90 2.24
N THR A 274 -10.37 12.04 1.23
CA THR A 274 -11.03 10.73 1.25
C THR A 274 -10.22 9.78 0.40
N TYR A 275 -10.26 8.49 0.74
CA TYR A 275 -9.73 7.41 -0.09
C TYR A 275 -10.82 6.39 -0.39
N VAL A 276 -10.72 5.74 -1.55
CA VAL A 276 -11.70 4.76 -2.04
C VAL A 276 -11.02 3.59 -2.73
N PHE A 277 -11.67 2.43 -2.72
CA PHE A 277 -11.48 1.40 -3.73
C PHE A 277 -12.53 1.58 -4.81
N THR A 278 -12.23 1.16 -6.03
CA THR A 278 -13.21 1.15 -7.11
C THR A 278 -14.17 -0.05 -6.99
N ASP A 279 -15.15 -0.10 -7.87
CA ASP A 279 -16.17 -1.13 -7.91
C ASP A 279 -15.58 -2.48 -8.36
N GLU A 280 -14.69 -2.47 -9.35
CA GLU A 280 -13.99 -3.68 -9.78
C GLU A 280 -12.97 -4.16 -8.76
N GLN A 281 -12.22 -3.25 -8.11
CA GLN A 281 -11.34 -3.58 -6.99
C GLN A 281 -12.12 -4.24 -5.84
N THR A 282 -13.27 -3.67 -5.48
CA THR A 282 -14.15 -4.24 -4.44
C THR A 282 -14.62 -5.64 -4.79
N GLN A 283 -15.04 -5.86 -6.04
CA GLN A 283 -15.46 -7.18 -6.49
C GLN A 283 -14.31 -8.18 -6.48
N ALA A 284 -13.12 -7.76 -6.92
CA ALA A 284 -11.92 -8.61 -6.88
C ALA A 284 -11.59 -9.03 -5.46
N MET A 285 -11.64 -8.11 -4.49
CA MET A 285 -11.40 -8.45 -3.09
C MET A 285 -12.43 -9.44 -2.53
N LYS A 286 -13.72 -9.27 -2.86
CA LYS A 286 -14.75 -10.23 -2.45
C LYS A 286 -14.57 -11.58 -3.12
N ASN A 287 -14.24 -11.61 -4.42
CA ASN A 287 -13.95 -12.84 -5.13
C ASN A 287 -12.75 -13.56 -4.52
N SER A 288 -11.72 -12.80 -4.13
CA SER A 288 -10.57 -13.33 -3.38
C SER A 288 -11.00 -13.92 -2.05
N PHE A 289 -11.81 -13.19 -1.28
CA PHE A 289 -12.35 -13.71 -0.03
C PHE A 289 -13.06 -15.05 -0.22
N TYR A 290 -13.93 -15.20 -1.22
CA TYR A 290 -14.68 -16.45 -1.45
C TYR A 290 -13.91 -17.56 -2.19
N GLY A 291 -12.70 -17.30 -2.66
CA GLY A 291 -11.89 -18.30 -3.34
C GLY A 291 -11.18 -19.24 -2.38
N ASP A 292 -10.82 -20.42 -2.89
CA ASP A 292 -10.26 -21.55 -2.13
C ASP A 292 -9.05 -21.16 -1.26
N GLN A 293 -8.19 -20.27 -1.77
CA GLN A 293 -6.99 -19.80 -1.07
C GLN A 293 -7.30 -18.91 0.16
N ARG A 294 -8.54 -18.45 0.34
CA ARG A 294 -9.00 -17.67 1.49
C ARG A 294 -10.09 -18.38 2.30
N ASP A 295 -10.40 -19.64 2.00
CA ASP A 295 -11.39 -20.46 2.72
C ASP A 295 -11.16 -20.51 4.22
N PHE A 296 -9.89 -20.44 4.63
CA PHE A 296 -9.51 -20.45 6.04
C PHE A 296 -10.10 -19.29 6.86
N LEU A 297 -10.44 -18.15 6.21
CA LEU A 297 -11.09 -17.01 6.86
C LEU A 297 -12.57 -17.26 7.20
N ARG A 298 -13.14 -18.38 6.72
CA ARG A 298 -14.55 -18.74 6.91
C ARG A 298 -14.72 -20.02 7.73
N ARG A 299 -13.64 -20.54 8.31
CA ARG A 299 -13.70 -21.74 9.17
C ARG A 299 -14.09 -21.33 10.58
N GLU A 300 -15.04 -22.07 11.16
CA GLU A 300 -15.46 -21.94 12.56
C GLU A 300 -14.46 -22.59 13.53
#